data_AF-A0A353U045-F1
#
_entry.id   AF-A0A353U045-F1
#
_cell.length_a   1.000
_cell.length_b   1.000
_cell.length_c   1.000
_cell.angle_alpha   90.00
_cell.angle_beta   90.00
_cell.angle_gamma   90.00
#
_symmetry.space_group_name_H-M   'P 1'
#
loop_
_entity.id
_entity.type
_entity.pdbx_description
1 polymer ?
#
loop_
_entity_poly.entity_id
_entity_poly.type
_entity_poly.pdbx_seq_one_letter_code
_entity_poly.pdbx_strand_id
1 'polypeptide(L)' 'MPAYGDITQDKVTLVEEENAVVRIIAGNYKGSKGVFEGKYVKVKYLDVDLAADSSWSYSETPND' A
#
# COMPACT_ATOMS: atom_id res chain seq x y z
N MET A 1 11.12 12.21 20.54
CA MET A 1 12.08 11.13 20.21
C MET A 1 11.77 10.64 18.81
N PRO A 2 12.78 10.31 17.99
CA PRO A 2 12.55 9.63 16.71
C PRO A 2 11.86 8.28 16.95
N ALA A 3 10.93 7.91 16.07
CA ALA A 3 10.23 6.63 16.12
C ALA A 3 10.54 5.87 14.84
N TYR A 4 11.10 4.67 14.98
CA TYR A 4 11.26 3.73 13.87
C TYR A 4 10.07 2.77 13.87
N GLY A 5 9.39 2.67 12.73
CA GLY A 5 8.35 1.67 12.49
C GLY A 5 8.96 0.52 11.72
N ASP A 6 9.19 -0.61 12.37
CA ASP A 6 9.65 -1.82 11.68
C ASP A 6 8.56 -2.33 10.74
N ILE A 7 8.85 -2.33 9.43
CA ILE A 7 8.01 -2.90 8.38
C ILE A 7 8.68 -4.20 7.95
N THR A 8 8.13 -5.32 8.40
CA THR A 8 8.56 -6.68 8.02
C THR A 8 7.60 -7.23 6.98
N GLN A 9 8.11 -7.96 5.98
CA GLN A 9 7.30 -8.48 4.87
C GLN A 9 6.10 -9.30 5.36
N ASP A 10 6.26 -10.08 6.44
CA ASP A 10 5.20 -10.91 7.03
C ASP A 10 4.01 -10.12 7.56
N LYS A 11 4.19 -8.84 7.85
CA LYS A 11 3.11 -7.99 8.36
C LYS A 11 2.39 -7.25 7.25
N VAL A 12 3.04 -7.03 6.11
CA VAL A 12 2.51 -6.16 5.04
C VAL A 12 1.22 -6.75 4.51
N THR A 13 0.16 -5.96 4.52
CA THR A 13 -1.15 -6.37 4.00
C THR A 13 -1.06 -6.54 2.49
N LEU A 14 -1.38 -7.73 1.98
CA LEU A 14 -1.46 -8.01 0.55
C LEU A 14 -2.92 -7.99 0.10
N VAL A 15 -3.16 -7.37 -1.04
CA VAL A 15 -4.42 -7.40 -1.78
C VAL A 15 -4.12 -8.04 -3.12
N GLU A 16 -4.65 -9.24 -3.34
CA GLU A 16 -4.55 -9.94 -4.61
C GLU A 16 -5.68 -9.47 -5.53
N GLU A 17 -5.30 -9.11 -6.75
CA GLU A 17 -6.20 -8.79 -7.85
C GLU A 17 -5.94 -9.73 -9.02
N GLU A 18 -6.85 -9.72 -9.99
CA GLU A 18 -6.81 -10.62 -11.15
C GLU A 18 -5.46 -10.61 -11.89
N ASN A 19 -4.80 -9.44 -11.97
CA ASN A 19 -3.54 -9.28 -12.70
C ASN A 19 -2.43 -8.57 -11.89
N ALA A 20 -2.67 -8.31 -10.60
CA ALA A 20 -1.72 -7.57 -9.78
C ALA A 20 -1.78 -8.00 -8.31
N VAL A 21 -0.65 -7.90 -7.62
CA VAL A 21 -0.58 -8.06 -6.16
C VAL A 21 -0.16 -6.73 -5.56
N VAL A 22 -1.04 -6.14 -4.78
CA VAL A 22 -0.82 -4.84 -4.13
C VAL A 22 -0.45 -5.05 -2.67
N ARG A 23 0.77 -4.68 -2.30
CA ARG A 23 1.27 -4.68 -0.93
C ARG A 23 1.10 -3.28 -0.32
N ILE A 24 0.32 -3.19 0.74
CA ILE A 24 -0.02 -1.92 1.39
C ILE A 24 0.97 -1.66 2.54
N ILE A 25 1.94 -0.81 2.27
CA ILE A 25 2.95 -0.45 3.25
C ILE A 25 2.38 0.62 4.19
N ALA A 26 1.73 1.65 3.64
CA ALA A 26 1.12 2.73 4.42
C ALA A 26 -0.23 3.17 3.84
N GLY A 27 -1.13 3.60 4.71
CA GLY A 27 -2.45 4.12 4.34
C GLY A 27 -3.52 3.03 4.21
N ASN A 28 -4.52 3.27 3.36
CA ASN A 28 -5.61 2.32 3.10
C ASN A 28 -5.80 2.16 1.58
N TYR A 29 -6.01 0.92 1.15
CA TYR A 29 -6.35 0.57 -0.22
C TYR A 29 -7.40 -0.53 -0.25
N LYS A 30 -8.49 -0.33 -0.98
CA LYS A 30 -9.63 -1.26 -1.10
C LYS A 30 -10.17 -1.74 0.25
N GLY A 31 -10.19 -0.87 1.25
CA GLY A 31 -10.62 -1.19 2.61
C GLY A 31 -9.56 -1.86 3.48
N SER A 32 -8.43 -2.29 2.90
CA SER A 32 -7.31 -2.89 3.61
C SER A 32 -6.34 -1.82 4.11
N LYS A 33 -5.91 -1.91 5.37
CA LYS A 33 -5.00 -0.94 5.99
C LYS A 33 -3.56 -1.44 5.94
N GLY A 34 -2.63 -0.55 5.64
CA GLY A 34 -1.20 -0.81 5.70
C GLY A 34 -0.69 -0.91 7.14
N VAL A 35 0.48 -1.52 7.28
CA VAL A 35 1.14 -1.75 8.58
C VAL A 35 1.70 -0.48 9.19
N PHE A 36 1.95 0.53 8.36
CA PHE A 36 2.52 1.79 8.78
C PHE A 36 1.47 2.91 8.70
N GLU A 37 1.41 3.71 9.75
CA GLU A 37 0.65 4.95 9.77
C GLU A 37 1.57 6.10 10.21
N GLY A 38 1.80 7.04 9.31
CA GLY A 38 2.60 8.22 9.60
C GLY A 38 1.92 9.08 10.66
N LYS A 39 2.65 9.43 11.73
CA LYS A 39 2.12 10.23 12.84
C LYS A 39 1.77 11.67 12.47
N TYR A 40 2.42 12.23 11.44
CA TYR A 40 2.32 13.64 11.08
C TYR A 40 1.79 13.86 9.65
N VAL A 41 2.08 12.94 8.73
CA VAL A 41 1.60 13.00 7.35
C VAL A 41 0.94 11.67 7.01
N LYS A 42 -0.32 11.72 6.59
CA LYS A 42 -1.04 10.56 6.08
C LYS A 42 -0.54 10.29 4.67
N VAL A 43 0.41 9.38 4.54
CA VAL A 43 0.92 8.92 3.24
C VAL A 43 0.22 7.62 2.86
N LYS A 44 0.00 7.45 1.55
CA LYS A 44 -0.29 6.14 0.97
C LYS A 44 0.96 5.65 0.26
N TYR A 45 1.37 4.43 0.58
CA TYR A 45 2.53 3.80 -0.04
C TYR A 45 2.17 2.37 -0.39
N LEU A 46 2.12 2.11 -1.69
CA LEU A 46 1.71 0.84 -2.28
C LEU A 46 2.88 0.31 -3.10
N ASP A 47 3.19 -0.97 -2.90
CA ASP A 47 4.07 -1.74 -3.77
C ASP A 47 3.18 -2.64 -4.64
N VAL A 48 3.32 -2.58 -5.96
CA VAL A 48 2.40 -3.22 -6.91
C VAL A 48 3.19 -4.12 -7.84
N ASP A 49 3.05 -5.43 -7.63
CA ASP A 49 3.52 -6.42 -8.59
C ASP A 49 2.46 -6.59 -9.67
N LEU A 50 2.78 -6.19 -10.89
CA LEU A 50 1.89 -6.27 -12.05
C LEU A 50 2.35 -7.41 -12.98
N ALA A 51 1.41 -8.24 -13.43
CA ALA A 51 1.69 -9.26 -14.42
C ALA A 51 2.10 -8.66 -15.78
N ALA A 52 2.83 -9.43 -16.59
CA ALA A 52 3.21 -9.01 -17.94
C ALA A 52 1.97 -8.67 -18.78
N ASP A 53 2.10 -7.68 -19.67
CA ASP A 53 1.05 -7.20 -20.58
C ASP A 53 -0.26 -6.78 -19.91
N SER A 54 -0.24 -6.53 -18.60
CA SER A 54 -1.41 -6.14 -17.82
C SER A 54 -1.43 -4.64 -17.56
N SER A 55 -2.60 -4.12 -17.21
CA SER A 55 -2.79 -2.73 -16.80
C SER A 55 -3.45 -2.68 -15.44
N TRP A 56 -2.94 -1.81 -14.57
CA TRP A 56 -3.49 -1.57 -13.23
C TRP A 56 -3.80 -0.09 -13.06
N SER A 57 -4.99 0.19 -12.54
CA SER A 57 -5.53 1.54 -12.40
C SER A 57 -5.81 1.84 -10.94
N TYR A 58 -5.34 2.99 -10.48
CA TYR A 58 -5.55 3.49 -9.13
C TYR A 58 -6.49 4.71 -9.14
N SER A 59 -7.54 4.70 -8.32
CA SER A 59 -8.59 5.73 -8.32
C SER A 59 -8.99 6.27 -6.94
N GLU A 60 -8.34 5.87 -5.85
CA GLU A 60 -8.83 6.18 -4.50
C GLU A 60 -8.35 7.51 -3.90
N THR A 61 -7.16 7.98 -4.25
CA THR A 61 -6.63 9.23 -3.66
C THR A 61 -6.45 10.24 -4.77
N PRO A 62 -7.26 11.31 -4.78
CA PRO A 62 -7.05 12.45 -5.67
C PRO A 62 -5.71 13.10 -5.36
N ASN A 63 -5.10 13.70 -6.37
CA ASN A 63 -3.82 14.40 -6.25
C ASN A 63 -4.00 15.90 -5.92
N ASP A 64 -5.19 16.28 -5.45
CA ASP A 64 -5.65 17.66 -5.24
C ASP A 64 -5.28 18.22 -3.85
#